data_AF-A0A9E3M6B1-F1
#
_entry.id   AF-A0A9E3M6B1-F1
#
_cell.length_a   1.000
_cell.length_b   1.000
_cell.length_c   1.000
_cell.angle_alpha   90.00
_cell.angle_beta   90.00
_cell.angle_gamma   90.00
#
_symmetry.space_group_name_H-M   'P 1'
#
loop_
_entity.id
_entity.type
_entity.pdbx_description
1 polymer ?
#
loop_
_entity_poly.entity_id
_entity_poly.type
_entity_poly.pdbx_seq_one_letter_code
_entity_poly.pdbx_strand_id
1 'polypeptide(L)'
;MVDNPRNAGRSVKPGSLEEFFKYELEILERAFNAGNEGALFEAIMFCFSDNSYGKISTADFLDDQGVILPRWVVEAMVVRQFRYMMDLASTGTGRNAKWASRFRQDMIDYARYDAVLELREHFYLKVKWDDVYDRASELLADTSAAGASDTIRGSYFRVRRRMKKNPLRYKVFKYLRVKGLV
;
A
#
# COMPACT_ATOMS: atom_id res chain seq x y z
N MET A 1 -18.80 -7.14 -17.15
CA MET A 1 -17.42 -6.62 -17.05
C MET A 1 -17.27 -5.96 -15.70
N VAL A 2 -16.37 -6.44 -14.84
CA VAL A 2 -16.06 -5.79 -13.56
C VAL A 2 -14.99 -4.75 -13.87
N ASP A 3 -15.27 -3.47 -13.64
CA ASP A 3 -14.28 -2.42 -13.81
C ASP A 3 -13.00 -2.78 -13.04
N ASN A 4 -11.88 -2.71 -13.74
CA ASN A 4 -10.57 -2.95 -13.14
C ASN A 4 -10.39 -1.94 -11.99
N PRO A 5 -10.21 -2.38 -10.73
CA PRO A 5 -10.02 -1.47 -9.61
C PRO A 5 -8.77 -0.57 -9.76
N ARG A 6 -7.85 -0.88 -10.70
CA ARG A 6 -6.78 0.03 -11.12
C ARG A 6 -7.29 1.32 -11.80
N ASN A 7 -8.53 1.35 -12.28
CA ASN A 7 -9.13 2.49 -12.99
C ASN A 7 -10.14 3.29 -12.15
N ALA A 8 -10.48 2.82 -10.95
CA ALA A 8 -11.40 3.51 -10.03
C ALA A 8 -10.68 4.71 -9.39
N GLY A 9 -10.52 5.77 -10.18
CA GLY A 9 -9.75 6.95 -9.79
C GLY A 9 -9.05 7.69 -10.93
N ARG A 10 -9.31 7.38 -12.21
CA ARG A 10 -8.79 8.17 -13.33
C ARG A 10 -9.39 9.59 -13.32
N SER A 11 -8.84 10.46 -12.49
CA SER A 11 -8.91 11.90 -12.72
C SER A 11 -8.10 12.23 -13.97
N VAL A 12 -8.41 13.38 -14.54
CA VAL A 12 -7.62 13.99 -15.61
C VAL A 12 -6.14 13.94 -15.22
N LYS A 13 -5.27 13.54 -16.17
CA LYS A 13 -3.83 13.59 -15.94
C LYS A 13 -3.46 15.04 -15.60
N PRO A 14 -2.80 15.30 -14.47
CA PRO A 14 -2.39 16.65 -14.09
C PRO A 14 -1.51 17.26 -15.19
N GLY A 15 -1.75 18.54 -15.49
CA GLY A 15 -1.05 19.29 -16.53
C GLY A 15 0.30 19.82 -16.05
N SER A 16 0.47 19.98 -14.73
CA SER A 16 1.72 20.37 -14.10
C SER A 16 2.23 19.35 -13.08
N LEU A 17 3.51 19.45 -12.74
CA LEU A 17 4.14 18.62 -11.72
C LEU A 17 3.58 18.92 -10.32
N GLU A 18 3.25 20.18 -10.04
CA GLU A 18 2.60 20.59 -8.79
C GLU A 18 1.21 19.96 -8.63
N GLU A 19 0.40 19.99 -9.70
CA GLU A 19 -0.92 19.34 -9.72
C GLU A 19 -0.79 17.83 -9.51
N PHE A 20 0.26 17.20 -10.06
CA PHE A 20 0.54 15.79 -9.81
C PHE A 20 0.88 15.51 -8.34
N PHE A 21 1.70 16.34 -7.72
CA PHE A 21 2.06 16.20 -6.31
C PHE A 21 0.84 16.33 -5.40
N LYS A 22 0.03 17.37 -5.60
CA LYS A 22 -1.24 17.57 -4.86
C LYS A 22 -2.16 16.36 -5.03
N TYR A 23 -2.34 15.92 -6.27
CA TYR A 23 -3.18 14.77 -6.57
C TYR A 23 -2.72 13.47 -5.88
N GLU A 24 -1.43 13.15 -5.92
CA GLU A 24 -0.91 11.95 -5.24
C GLU A 24 -1.07 12.04 -3.73
N LEU A 25 -0.79 13.20 -3.12
CA LEU A 25 -0.98 13.41 -1.68
C LEU A 25 -2.46 13.27 -1.27
N GLU A 26 -3.40 13.74 -2.09
CA GLU A 26 -4.83 13.54 -1.85
C GLU A 26 -5.25 12.06 -1.93
N ILE A 27 -4.65 11.28 -2.84
CA ILE A 27 -4.93 9.84 -2.87
C ILE A 27 -4.34 9.17 -1.63
N LEU A 28 -3.14 9.57 -1.21
CA LEU A 28 -2.48 9.04 -0.02
C LEU A 28 -3.28 9.35 1.25
N GLU A 29 -3.76 10.58 1.40
CA GLU A 29 -4.64 10.97 2.50
C GLU A 29 -5.93 10.15 2.51
N ARG A 30 -6.59 9.98 1.36
CA ARG A 30 -7.79 9.13 1.26
C ARG A 30 -7.51 7.68 1.62
N ALA A 31 -6.35 7.14 1.21
CA ALA A 31 -5.96 5.78 1.55
C ALA A 31 -5.67 5.64 3.05
N PHE A 32 -4.98 6.62 3.64
CA PHE A 32 -4.73 6.71 5.07
C PHE A 32 -6.04 6.73 5.87
N ASN A 33 -6.97 7.61 5.50
CA ASN A 33 -8.31 7.72 6.10
C ASN A 33 -9.15 6.44 5.92
N ALA A 34 -8.89 5.67 4.86
CA ALA A 34 -9.49 4.36 4.65
C ALA A 34 -8.84 3.22 5.47
N GLY A 35 -7.86 3.54 6.33
CA GLY A 35 -7.15 2.62 7.22
C GLY A 35 -5.86 2.01 6.65
N ASN A 36 -5.38 2.51 5.51
CA ASN A 36 -4.10 2.09 4.93
C ASN A 36 -2.97 2.99 5.43
N GLU A 37 -2.40 2.69 6.60
CA GLU A 37 -1.27 3.49 7.14
C GLU A 37 0.01 3.39 6.30
N GLY A 38 0.11 2.43 5.38
CA GLY A 38 1.19 2.43 4.39
C GLY A 38 1.21 3.72 3.56
N ALA A 39 0.04 4.37 3.43
CA ALA A 39 -0.10 5.65 2.76
C ALA A 39 0.57 6.79 3.52
N LEU A 40 0.63 6.72 4.85
CA LEU A 40 1.38 7.70 5.65
C LEU A 40 2.88 7.57 5.37
N PHE A 41 3.41 6.34 5.35
CA PHE A 41 4.81 6.12 5.04
C PHE A 41 5.15 6.54 3.61
N GLU A 42 4.31 6.21 2.63
CA GLU A 42 4.57 6.70 1.26
C GLU A 42 4.43 8.21 1.15
N ALA A 43 3.48 8.87 1.83
CA ALA A 43 3.41 10.33 1.84
C ALA A 43 4.66 10.98 2.42
N ILE A 44 5.17 10.44 3.54
CA ILE A 44 6.47 10.83 4.11
C ILE A 44 7.56 10.64 3.05
N MET A 45 7.72 9.44 2.51
CA MET A 45 8.76 9.15 1.52
C MET A 45 8.62 10.00 0.26
N PHE A 46 7.40 10.29 -0.19
CA PHE A 46 7.09 11.10 -1.36
C PHE A 46 7.47 12.57 -1.16
N CYS A 47 7.26 13.09 0.05
CA CYS A 47 7.72 14.43 0.44
C CYS A 47 9.24 14.49 0.67
N PHE A 48 9.86 13.44 1.21
CA PHE A 48 11.30 13.39 1.50
C PHE A 48 12.15 12.90 0.32
N SER A 49 11.56 12.31 -0.72
CA SER A 49 12.26 11.84 -1.91
C SER A 49 12.59 13.02 -2.84
N ASP A 50 13.42 13.94 -2.36
CA ASP A 50 14.17 14.82 -3.23
C ASP A 50 15.15 13.98 -4.09
N ASN A 51 15.24 14.30 -5.38
CA ASN A 51 16.32 13.94 -6.33
C ASN A 51 16.17 12.80 -7.36
N SER A 52 15.03 12.12 -7.55
CA SER A 52 14.90 11.16 -8.69
C SER A 52 13.97 11.59 -9.83
N TYR A 53 13.06 12.55 -9.61
CA TYR A 53 12.13 13.02 -10.64
C TYR A 53 12.48 14.37 -11.29
N GLY A 54 13.68 14.89 -11.04
CA GLY A 54 14.19 16.12 -11.65
C GLY A 54 13.61 17.37 -11.01
N LYS A 55 14.47 18.17 -10.35
CA LYS A 55 14.28 19.55 -9.90
C LYS A 55 12.82 20.06 -9.93
N ILE A 56 12.00 19.61 -8.99
CA ILE A 56 10.98 20.52 -8.48
C ILE A 56 11.79 21.51 -7.66
N SER A 57 11.90 22.73 -8.17
CA SER A 57 12.14 23.84 -7.28
C SER A 57 10.93 23.86 -6.35
N THR A 58 11.09 23.27 -5.20
CA THR A 58 10.09 23.26 -4.14
C THR A 58 9.98 24.65 -3.52
N ALA A 59 10.37 25.73 -4.20
CA ALA A 59 10.34 27.11 -3.70
C ALA A 59 8.93 27.62 -3.33
N ASP A 60 7.86 26.97 -3.81
CA ASP A 60 6.48 27.26 -3.39
C ASP A 60 5.99 26.36 -2.21
N PHE A 61 6.77 25.36 -1.81
CA PHE A 61 6.48 24.40 -0.72
C PHE A 61 7.61 24.25 0.32
N LEU A 62 8.73 24.92 0.10
CA LEU A 62 9.84 25.14 1.01
C LEU A 62 9.68 26.59 1.46
N ASP A 63 9.49 26.81 2.75
CA ASP A 63 10.06 28.02 3.31
C ASP A 63 11.59 27.91 3.24
N ASP A 64 12.31 28.99 3.54
CA ASP A 64 13.78 28.99 3.57
C ASP A 64 14.39 27.96 4.57
N GLN A 65 13.58 27.08 5.20
CA GLN A 65 13.99 26.12 6.23
C GLN A 65 13.71 24.63 5.93
N GLY A 66 13.02 24.24 4.85
CA GLY A 66 12.98 22.83 4.40
C GLY A 66 11.60 22.27 4.01
N VAL A 67 11.56 20.94 3.76
CA VAL A 67 10.39 20.20 3.24
C VAL A 67 9.19 20.35 4.19
N ILE A 68 8.14 21.05 3.75
CA ILE A 68 6.89 21.15 4.50
C ILE A 68 6.05 19.89 4.23
N LEU A 69 5.98 19.00 5.22
CA LEU A 69 5.04 17.88 5.20
C LEU A 69 3.59 18.41 5.25
N PRO A 70 2.65 17.81 4.51
CA PRO A 70 1.24 18.17 4.61
C PRO A 70 0.75 18.03 6.06
N ARG A 71 -0.15 18.92 6.46
CA ARG A 71 -0.68 18.96 7.83
C ARG A 71 -1.19 17.59 8.31
N TRP A 72 -1.93 16.87 7.47
CA TRP A 72 -2.44 15.54 7.82
C TRP A 72 -1.33 14.51 8.09
N VAL A 73 -0.19 14.62 7.39
CA VAL A 73 0.99 13.76 7.59
C VAL A 73 1.60 14.06 8.95
N VAL A 74 1.82 15.34 9.26
CA VAL A 74 2.37 15.78 10.55
C VAL A 74 1.45 15.35 11.70
N GLU A 75 0.15 15.60 11.58
CA GLU A 75 -0.84 15.19 12.59
C GLU A 75 -0.82 13.67 12.79
N ALA A 76 -0.81 12.88 11.71
CA ALA A 76 -0.75 11.43 11.78
C ALA A 76 0.56 10.94 12.44
N MET A 77 1.71 11.55 12.10
CA MET A 77 3.00 11.26 12.71
C MET A 77 3.01 11.57 14.20
N VAL A 78 2.52 12.75 14.61
CA VAL A 78 2.46 13.17 16.01
C VAL A 78 1.54 12.25 16.80
N VAL A 79 0.34 11.94 16.28
CA VAL A 79 -0.59 11.00 16.91
C VAL A 79 0.06 9.62 17.09
N ARG A 80 0.82 9.16 16.08
CA ARG A 80 1.53 7.88 16.16
C ARG A 80 2.66 7.90 17.18
N GLN A 81 3.46 8.96 17.23
CA GLN A 81 4.53 9.14 18.21
C GLN A 81 3.95 9.22 19.62
N PHE A 82 2.87 9.98 19.83
CA PHE A 82 2.15 10.03 21.10
C PHE A 82 1.64 8.64 21.51
N ARG A 83 1.01 7.90 20.60
CA ARG A 83 0.55 6.54 20.89
C ARG A 83 1.70 5.61 21.22
N TYR A 84 2.84 5.72 20.54
CA TYR A 84 4.03 4.93 20.82
C TYR A 84 4.61 5.26 22.20
N MET A 85 4.74 6.54 22.55
CA MET A 85 5.22 6.98 23.87
C MET A 85 4.27 6.54 24.99
N MET A 86 2.95 6.60 24.77
CA MET A 86 1.95 6.14 25.74
C MET A 86 1.87 4.61 25.83
N ASP A 87 2.03 3.89 24.71
CA ASP A 87 2.00 2.42 24.67
C ASP A 87 3.32 1.79 25.15
N LEU A 88 4.45 2.50 25.15
CA LEU A 88 5.73 2.03 25.74
C LEU A 88 5.61 1.78 27.26
N ALA A 89 4.60 2.34 27.91
CA ALA A 89 4.22 2.01 29.28
C ALA A 89 3.37 0.72 29.38
N SER A 90 2.93 0.15 28.25
CA SER A 90 2.03 -1.01 28.19
C SER A 90 2.71 -2.22 27.55
N THR A 91 2.70 -3.33 28.27
CA THR A 91 3.24 -4.63 27.86
C THR A 91 2.47 -5.20 26.66
N GLY A 92 2.95 -4.95 25.44
CA GLY A 92 2.80 -5.83 24.26
C GLY A 92 1.39 -6.11 23.70
N THR A 93 0.32 -5.48 24.20
CA THR A 93 -1.08 -5.79 23.83
C THR A 93 -1.87 -4.59 23.31
N GLY A 94 -1.20 -3.46 23.11
CA GLY A 94 -1.82 -2.19 22.68
C GLY A 94 -2.47 -2.24 21.30
N ARG A 95 -3.35 -1.25 21.04
CA ARG A 95 -4.05 -1.09 19.74
C ARG A 95 -3.09 -1.03 18.55
N ASN A 96 -1.87 -0.53 18.76
CA ASN A 96 -0.83 -0.45 17.73
C ASN A 96 -0.30 -1.83 17.31
N ALA A 97 -0.07 -2.75 18.25
CA ALA A 97 0.38 -4.11 17.93
C ALA A 97 -0.68 -4.84 17.08
N LYS A 98 -1.96 -4.65 17.42
CA LYS A 98 -3.09 -5.18 16.64
C LYS A 98 -3.16 -4.59 15.24
N TRP A 99 -2.88 -3.29 15.09
CA TRP A 99 -2.80 -2.66 13.79
C TRP A 99 -1.64 -3.21 12.96
N ALA A 100 -0.42 -3.23 13.50
CA ALA A 100 0.77 -3.71 12.80
C ALA A 100 0.62 -5.17 12.35
N SER A 101 0.07 -6.02 13.21
CA SER A 101 -0.26 -7.42 12.88
C SER A 101 -1.27 -7.50 11.73
N ARG A 102 -2.35 -6.70 11.76
CA ARG A 102 -3.35 -6.65 10.68
C ARG A 102 -2.75 -6.17 9.37
N PHE A 103 -1.91 -5.12 9.40
CA PHE A 103 -1.26 -4.59 8.22
C PHE A 103 -0.31 -5.62 7.60
N ARG A 104 0.52 -6.28 8.40
CA ARG A 104 1.39 -7.38 7.94
C ARG A 104 0.57 -8.49 7.28
N GLN A 105 -0.53 -8.90 7.90
CA GLN A 105 -1.42 -9.91 7.32
C GLN A 105 -2.07 -9.44 6.02
N ASP A 106 -2.47 -8.17 5.93
CA ASP A 106 -3.01 -7.59 4.69
C ASP A 106 -1.95 -7.57 3.58
N MET A 107 -0.68 -7.28 3.88
CA MET A 107 0.40 -7.34 2.88
C MET A 107 0.68 -8.76 2.40
N ILE A 108 0.69 -9.74 3.32
CA ILE A 108 0.80 -11.17 2.96
C ILE A 108 -0.38 -11.60 2.08
N ASP A 109 -1.61 -11.25 2.47
CA ASP A 109 -2.80 -11.57 1.69
C ASP A 109 -2.72 -10.95 0.28
N TYR A 110 -2.17 -9.74 0.17
CA TYR A 110 -2.00 -9.05 -1.10
C TYR A 110 -0.93 -9.68 -1.98
N ALA A 111 0.25 -10.01 -1.44
CA ALA A 111 1.32 -10.67 -2.19
C ALA A 111 0.81 -11.97 -2.83
N ARG A 112 0.05 -12.77 -2.08
CA ARG A 112 -0.60 -13.99 -2.59
C ARG A 112 -1.64 -13.70 -3.67
N TYR A 113 -2.44 -12.65 -3.49
CA TYR A 113 -3.41 -12.21 -4.49
C TYR A 113 -2.74 -11.77 -5.79
N ASP A 114 -1.65 -11.00 -5.71
CA ASP A 114 -0.90 -10.49 -6.86
C ASP A 114 -0.24 -11.63 -7.64
N ALA A 115 0.41 -12.57 -6.93
CA ALA A 115 0.98 -13.78 -7.54
C ALA A 115 -0.06 -14.59 -8.34
N VAL A 116 -1.28 -14.76 -7.79
CA VAL A 116 -2.38 -15.44 -8.50
C VAL A 116 -2.79 -14.66 -9.75
N LEU A 117 -2.83 -13.32 -9.70
CA LEU A 117 -3.15 -12.51 -10.87
C LEU A 117 -2.06 -12.58 -11.95
N GLU A 118 -0.80 -12.51 -11.54
CA GLU A 118 0.36 -12.61 -12.43
C GLU A 118 0.36 -13.96 -13.16
N LEU A 119 0.20 -15.06 -12.43
CA LEU A 119 0.08 -16.40 -13.03
C LEU A 119 -1.14 -16.51 -13.95
N ARG A 120 -2.27 -15.89 -13.60
CA ARG A 120 -3.46 -15.86 -14.47
C ARG A 120 -3.23 -15.09 -15.77
N GLU A 121 -2.48 -14.00 -15.72
CA GLU A 121 -2.12 -13.18 -16.87
C GLU A 121 -1.13 -13.91 -17.78
N HIS A 122 -0.07 -14.50 -17.19
CA HIS A 122 0.98 -15.20 -17.94
C HIS A 122 0.53 -16.52 -18.58
N PHE A 123 -0.29 -17.32 -17.89
CA PHE A 123 -0.69 -18.64 -18.40
C PHE A 123 -1.99 -18.64 -19.22
N TYR A 124 -2.65 -17.48 -19.37
CA TYR A 124 -3.98 -17.32 -19.98
C TYR A 124 -5.06 -18.27 -19.37
N LEU A 125 -6.33 -18.07 -19.75
CA LEU A 125 -7.52 -18.75 -19.18
C LEU A 125 -7.57 -20.28 -19.31
N LYS A 126 -6.55 -20.94 -19.88
CA LYS A 126 -6.57 -22.39 -20.18
C LYS A 126 -6.25 -23.28 -18.99
N VAL A 127 -5.77 -22.71 -17.88
CA VAL A 127 -5.41 -23.46 -16.68
C VAL A 127 -6.56 -23.41 -15.65
N LYS A 128 -6.81 -24.55 -14.97
CA LYS A 128 -7.80 -24.62 -13.90
C LYS A 128 -7.37 -23.72 -12.75
N TRP A 129 -8.34 -23.20 -12.00
CA TRP A 129 -8.04 -22.32 -10.86
C TRP A 129 -7.18 -23.00 -9.81
N ASP A 130 -7.40 -24.30 -9.57
CA ASP A 130 -6.65 -25.04 -8.55
C ASP A 130 -5.15 -25.12 -8.91
N ASP A 131 -4.81 -25.44 -10.16
CA ASP A 131 -3.40 -25.44 -10.60
C ASP A 131 -2.73 -24.05 -10.49
N VAL A 132 -3.50 -22.96 -10.60
CA VAL A 132 -2.98 -21.59 -10.42
C VAL A 132 -2.59 -21.36 -8.95
N TYR A 133 -3.41 -21.84 -8.00
CA TYR A 133 -3.10 -21.72 -6.58
C TYR A 133 -1.93 -22.59 -6.16
N ASP A 134 -1.79 -23.78 -6.74
CA ASP A 134 -0.65 -24.66 -6.53
C ASP A 134 0.65 -23.98 -6.99
N ARG A 135 0.65 -23.43 -8.21
CA ARG A 135 1.81 -22.69 -8.73
C ARG A 135 2.13 -21.43 -7.93
N ALA A 136 1.11 -20.72 -7.44
CA ALA A 136 1.32 -19.57 -6.57
C ALA A 136 1.95 -19.97 -5.23
N SER A 137 1.57 -21.14 -4.70
CA SER A 137 2.19 -21.71 -3.49
C SER A 137 3.66 -22.03 -3.74
N GLU A 138 4.00 -22.65 -4.88
CA GLU A 138 5.38 -22.94 -5.27
C GLU A 138 6.21 -21.65 -5.45
N LEU A 139 5.66 -20.66 -6.15
CA LEU A 139 6.33 -19.37 -6.39
C LEU A 139 6.67 -18.63 -5.10
N LEU A 140 5.82 -18.74 -4.07
CA LEU A 140 5.97 -18.01 -2.82
C LEU A 140 6.67 -18.80 -1.71
N ALA A 141 7.14 -20.02 -1.99
CA ALA A 141 7.66 -20.96 -0.97
C ALA A 141 8.77 -20.37 -0.09
N ASP A 142 9.66 -19.54 -0.67
CA ASP A 142 10.80 -18.95 0.04
C ASP A 142 10.54 -17.50 0.53
N THR A 143 9.28 -17.06 0.50
CA THR A 143 8.89 -15.69 0.87
C THR A 143 8.18 -15.64 2.22
N SER A 144 8.05 -14.45 2.80
CA SER A 144 7.20 -14.25 3.99
C SER A 144 5.70 -14.49 3.73
N ALA A 145 5.31 -14.60 2.46
CA ALA A 145 3.96 -14.88 2.01
C ALA A 145 3.70 -16.36 1.66
N ALA A 146 4.64 -17.26 1.94
CA ALA A 146 4.50 -18.70 1.74
C ALA A 146 3.20 -19.26 2.36
N GLY A 147 2.63 -20.29 1.75
CA GLY A 147 1.46 -20.98 2.26
C GLY A 147 0.89 -21.96 1.24
N ALA A 148 0.27 -23.04 1.71
CA ALA A 148 -0.34 -24.05 0.85
C ALA A 148 -1.44 -23.46 -0.06
N SER A 149 -1.73 -24.15 -1.16
CA SER A 149 -2.74 -23.78 -2.18
C SER A 149 -4.07 -23.26 -1.59
N ASP A 150 -4.65 -23.95 -0.60
CA ASP A 150 -5.88 -23.51 0.07
C ASP A 150 -5.73 -22.18 0.81
N THR A 151 -4.56 -21.93 1.39
CA THR A 151 -4.24 -20.66 2.06
C THR A 151 -4.13 -19.54 1.04
N ILE A 152 -3.45 -19.76 -0.09
CA ILE A 152 -3.36 -18.81 -1.20
C ILE A 152 -4.77 -18.47 -1.72
N ARG A 153 -5.58 -19.50 -1.99
CA ARG A 153 -6.98 -19.37 -2.42
C ARG A 153 -7.79 -18.53 -1.43
N GLY A 154 -7.65 -18.81 -0.14
CA GLY A 154 -8.28 -18.05 0.93
C GLY A 154 -7.89 -16.57 0.92
N SER A 155 -6.59 -16.28 0.81
CA SER A 155 -6.08 -14.91 0.69
C SER A 155 -6.62 -14.21 -0.56
N TYR A 156 -6.62 -14.85 -1.72
CA TYR A 156 -7.16 -14.31 -2.97
C TYR A 156 -8.61 -13.83 -2.83
N PHE A 157 -9.51 -14.68 -2.32
CA PHE A 157 -10.91 -14.29 -2.12
C PHE A 157 -11.08 -13.21 -1.06
N ARG A 158 -10.25 -13.24 -0.01
CA ARG A 158 -10.29 -12.25 1.07
C ARG A 158 -9.92 -10.86 0.56
N VAL A 159 -8.84 -10.74 -0.21
CA VAL A 159 -8.41 -9.49 -0.86
C VAL A 159 -9.48 -9.02 -1.84
N ARG A 160 -9.94 -9.88 -2.75
CA ARG A 160 -10.97 -9.53 -3.74
C ARG A 160 -12.24 -8.96 -3.08
N ARG A 161 -12.73 -9.60 -2.00
CA ARG A 161 -13.89 -9.12 -1.24
C ARG A 161 -13.62 -7.79 -0.55
N ARG A 162 -12.44 -7.63 0.06
CA ARG A 162 -12.07 -6.42 0.79
C ARG A 162 -11.81 -5.24 -0.15
N MET A 163 -11.17 -5.44 -1.30
CA MET A 163 -10.99 -4.42 -2.34
C MET A 163 -12.33 -3.94 -2.89
N LYS A 164 -13.31 -4.85 -3.08
CA LYS A 164 -14.67 -4.45 -3.48
C LYS A 164 -15.31 -3.50 -2.46
N LYS A 165 -15.08 -3.72 -1.16
CA LYS A 165 -15.62 -2.89 -0.07
C LYS A 165 -14.81 -1.61 0.16
N ASN A 166 -13.50 -1.68 0.05
CA ASN A 166 -12.56 -0.58 0.27
C ASN A 166 -11.39 -0.73 -0.73
N PRO A 167 -11.48 -0.09 -1.90
CA PRO A 167 -10.47 -0.20 -2.96
C PRO A 167 -9.07 0.26 -2.54
N LEU A 168 -8.98 1.19 -1.58
CA LEU A 168 -7.73 1.81 -1.15
C LEU A 168 -6.98 1.00 -0.09
N ARG A 169 -7.61 -0.02 0.50
CA ARG A 169 -7.01 -0.86 1.57
C ARG A 169 -5.70 -1.52 1.16
N TYR A 170 -5.60 -1.92 -0.11
CA TYR A 170 -4.44 -2.61 -0.68
C TYR A 170 -3.76 -1.78 -1.77
N LYS A 171 -3.84 -0.44 -1.69
CA LYS A 171 -3.07 0.41 -2.61
C LYS A 171 -1.59 0.09 -2.36
N VAL A 172 -0.98 -0.65 -3.29
CA VAL A 172 0.46 -0.93 -3.27
C VAL A 172 1.17 0.25 -3.91
N PHE A 173 2.04 0.78 -3.09
CA PHE A 173 2.73 2.03 -3.24
C PHE A 173 4.09 1.74 -3.91
N LYS A 174 4.44 2.52 -4.94
CA LYS A 174 5.54 2.21 -5.88
C LYS A 174 6.87 1.97 -5.15
N TYR A 175 7.10 2.71 -4.07
CA TYR A 175 8.32 2.62 -3.28
C TYR A 175 8.49 1.29 -2.52
N LEU A 176 7.39 0.63 -2.12
CA LEU A 176 7.47 -0.67 -1.44
C LEU A 176 7.86 -1.81 -2.42
N ARG A 177 7.49 -1.68 -3.70
CA ARG A 177 7.82 -2.65 -4.74
C ARG A 177 9.30 -2.64 -5.11
N VAL A 178 9.96 -1.47 -5.07
CA VAL A 178 11.36 -1.30 -5.49
C VAL A 178 12.37 -1.90 -4.49
N LYS A 179 12.01 -2.03 -3.21
CA LYS A 179 12.92 -2.49 -2.15
C LYS A 179 12.70 -3.94 -1.68
N GLY A 180 11.83 -4.72 -2.32
CA GLY A 180 11.60 -6.13 -1.95
C GLY A 180 11.07 -6.31 -0.52
N LEU A 181 10.35 -5.31 0.01
CA LEU A 181 9.77 -5.33 1.36
C LEU A 181 8.36 -5.95 1.40
N VAL A 182 7.92 -6.55 0.30
CA VAL A 182 6.66 -7.29 0.16
C VAL A 182 6.97 -8.66 -0.43
#